data_AF-A0A847ZUG9-F1
#
_entry.id   AF-A0A847ZUG9-F1
#
_cell.length_a   1.000
_cell.length_b   1.000
_cell.length_c   1.000
_cell.angle_alpha   90.00
_cell.angle_beta   90.00
_cell.angle_gamma   90.00
#
_symmetry.space_group_name_H-M   'P 1'
#
loop_
_entity.id
_entity.type
_entity.pdbx_description
1 polymer ?
#
loop_
_entity_poly.entity_id
_entity_poly.type
_entity_poly.pdbx_seq_one_letter_code
_entity_poly.pdbx_strand_id
1 'polypeptide(L)'
;MTEMFPAILQPLSLRHKTLRNRIVFGAHTANMSDNGLPGERHRGYYEERARGGAAMIVVEPVPVHRAAVLTRGNFLQGTDEIIPHFRKVTDAVHGHGAVICHQLYHVGQHGDADNSYHAAWSPSGLPSFHDSDGSHAMSEVEIEETIEAYVQAARRAKESGFDGIELFSAYNALPDQFWLPFNNRRDDKWGGSFENRMRFSRLILERIRKMAGDDFILGMAVNMDPTSVVSQSIEQLQEIVAWHDARHLMDYVTCGTG
;
A
#
# COMPACT_ATOMS: atom_id res chain seq x y z
N MET A 1 17.04 27.53 13.42
CA MET A 1 16.52 26.98 12.15
C MET A 1 17.72 26.64 11.28
N THR A 2 17.78 25.45 10.70
CA THR A 2 18.93 25.03 9.89
C THR A 2 18.91 25.77 8.55
N GLU A 3 19.88 26.66 8.31
CA GLU A 3 20.04 27.38 7.04
C GLU A 3 20.09 26.44 5.82
N MET A 4 20.54 25.20 6.03
CA MET A 4 20.69 24.17 5.00
C MET A 4 19.38 23.46 4.59
N PHE A 5 18.34 23.44 5.45
CA PHE A 5 17.08 22.74 5.19
C PHE A 5 15.87 23.59 5.61
N PRO A 6 15.61 24.72 4.94
CA PRO A 6 14.62 25.70 5.40
C PRO A 6 13.18 25.16 5.40
N ALA A 7 12.89 24.15 4.57
CA ALA A 7 11.55 23.60 4.41
C ALA A 7 11.24 22.39 5.33
N ILE A 8 12.25 21.71 5.89
CA ILE A 8 12.04 20.40 6.53
C ILE A 8 11.14 20.48 7.78
N LEU A 9 11.23 21.59 8.53
CA LEU A 9 10.41 21.84 9.72
C LEU A 9 9.18 22.70 9.44
N GLN A 10 8.93 23.08 8.18
CA GLN A 10 7.73 23.84 7.83
C GLN A 10 6.52 22.91 7.75
N PRO A 11 5.33 23.39 8.15
CA PRO A 11 4.11 22.60 8.03
C PRO A 11 3.76 22.34 6.56
N LEU A 12 3.00 21.26 6.32
CA LEU A 12 2.47 20.89 5.02
C LEU A 12 1.00 20.48 5.17
N SER A 13 0.12 21.08 4.39
CA SER A 13 -1.29 20.65 4.33
C SER A 13 -1.41 19.37 3.51
N LEU A 14 -2.10 18.37 4.05
CA LEU A 14 -2.42 17.11 3.40
C LEU A 14 -3.90 16.81 3.64
N ARG A 15 -4.73 17.09 2.63
CA ARG A 15 -6.20 17.08 2.77
C ARG A 15 -6.66 17.91 3.98
N HIS A 16 -7.44 17.31 4.88
CA HIS A 16 -7.97 17.93 6.09
C HIS A 16 -6.97 17.98 7.26
N LYS A 17 -5.75 17.48 7.08
CA LYS A 17 -4.69 17.47 8.10
C LYS A 17 -3.60 18.48 7.77
N THR A 18 -2.93 18.95 8.82
CA THR A 18 -1.68 19.71 8.71
C THR A 18 -0.57 18.91 9.33
N LEU A 19 0.38 18.47 8.51
CA LEU A 19 1.63 17.88 8.98
C LEU A 19 2.46 18.97 9.64
N ARG A 20 2.90 18.76 10.89
CA ARG A 20 3.71 19.74 11.66
C ARG A 20 5.09 20.03 11.06
N ASN A 21 5.59 19.12 10.23
CA ASN A 21 6.86 19.19 9.51
C ASN A 21 6.81 18.21 8.32
N ARG A 22 7.91 18.09 7.57
CA ARG A 22 7.99 17.23 6.36
C ARG A 22 8.75 15.93 6.61
N ILE A 23 8.78 15.45 7.85
CA ILE A 23 9.45 14.21 8.23
C ILE A 23 8.40 13.09 8.27
N VAL A 24 8.58 12.09 7.41
CA VAL A 24 7.71 10.93 7.31
C VAL A 24 8.48 9.68 7.72
N PHE A 25 7.88 8.85 8.57
CA PHE A 25 8.39 7.52 8.87
C PHE A 25 7.76 6.51 7.91
N GLY A 26 8.57 5.89 7.06
CA GLY A 26 8.13 4.98 6.01
C GLY A 26 7.78 3.58 6.50
N ALA A 27 6.90 2.91 5.75
CA ALA A 27 6.47 1.55 6.00
C ALA A 27 7.62 0.55 5.81
N HIS A 28 7.72 -0.41 6.72
CA HIS A 28 8.58 -1.59 6.63
C HIS A 28 8.07 -2.64 7.61
N THR A 29 8.07 -3.91 7.21
CA THR A 29 7.63 -5.00 8.08
C THR A 29 8.54 -5.13 9.30
N ALA A 30 7.98 -4.91 10.49
CA ALA A 30 8.71 -4.98 11.75
C ALA A 30 8.77 -6.41 12.31
N ASN A 31 7.91 -7.31 11.81
CA ASN A 31 7.86 -8.73 12.18
C ASN A 31 7.62 -8.92 13.71
N MET A 32 6.84 -8.03 14.32
CA MET A 32 6.53 -8.02 15.75
C MET A 32 5.10 -8.44 16.07
N SER A 33 4.34 -8.92 15.08
CA SER A 33 2.93 -9.29 15.29
C SER A 33 2.84 -10.60 16.05
N ASP A 34 1.81 -10.72 16.88
CA ASP A 34 1.50 -11.96 17.57
C ASP A 34 0.28 -12.58 16.91
N ASN A 35 0.49 -13.68 16.18
CA ASN A 35 -0.52 -14.29 15.31
C ASN A 35 -1.20 -13.28 14.36
N GLY A 36 -0.44 -12.32 13.85
CA GLY A 36 -0.92 -11.26 12.97
C GLY A 36 -1.71 -10.14 13.64
N LEU A 37 -1.78 -10.11 14.98
CA LEU A 37 -2.37 -8.99 15.72
C LEU A 37 -1.28 -8.02 16.21
N PRO A 38 -1.47 -6.69 16.11
CA PRO A 38 -0.58 -5.74 16.73
C PRO A 38 -0.79 -5.71 18.26
N GLY A 39 0.31 -5.79 19.01
CA GLY A 39 0.34 -5.66 20.47
C GLY A 39 1.14 -4.44 20.94
N GLU A 40 1.52 -4.44 22.23
CA GLU A 40 2.25 -3.33 22.87
C GLU A 40 3.57 -3.00 22.19
N ARG A 41 4.25 -3.98 21.57
CA ARG A 41 5.48 -3.75 20.81
C ARG A 41 5.24 -2.82 19.62
N HIS A 42 4.19 -3.02 18.84
CA HIS A 42 3.83 -2.12 17.73
C HIS A 42 3.39 -0.76 18.25
N ARG A 43 2.55 -0.73 19.30
CA ARG A 43 2.11 0.53 19.92
C ARG A 43 3.31 1.39 20.32
N GLY A 44 4.22 0.84 21.12
CA GLY A 44 5.43 1.55 21.53
C GLY A 44 6.33 1.90 20.34
N TYR A 45 6.50 0.98 19.38
CA TYR A 45 7.34 1.22 18.21
C TYR A 45 6.92 2.47 17.43
N TYR A 46 5.63 2.58 17.07
CA TYR A 46 5.10 3.71 16.32
C TYR A 46 4.91 4.96 17.19
N GLU A 47 4.50 4.81 18.46
CA GLU A 47 4.42 5.92 19.42
C GLU A 47 5.77 6.63 19.57
N GLU A 48 6.87 5.88 19.68
CA GLU A 48 8.21 6.46 19.80
C GLU A 48 8.59 7.34 18.60
N ARG A 49 8.16 6.98 17.39
CA ARG A 49 8.41 7.80 16.18
C ARG A 49 7.55 9.07 16.20
N ALA A 50 6.31 8.94 16.65
CA ALA A 50 5.41 10.08 16.79
C ALA A 50 5.94 11.06 17.86
N ARG A 51 6.39 10.54 19.01
CA ARG A 51 7.03 11.32 20.08
C ARG A 51 8.35 11.95 19.62
N GLY A 52 9.11 11.24 18.80
CA GLY A 52 10.37 11.72 18.21
C GLY A 52 10.21 12.85 17.18
N GLY A 53 8.98 13.19 16.78
CA GLY A 53 8.70 14.36 15.95
C GLY A 53 8.29 14.07 14.52
N ALA A 54 8.19 12.81 14.08
CA ALA A 54 7.69 12.46 12.74
C ALA A 54 6.28 13.03 12.53
N ALA A 55 6.03 13.79 11.46
CA ALA A 55 4.72 14.38 11.22
C ALA A 55 3.71 13.38 10.65
N MET A 56 4.20 12.39 9.91
CA MET A 56 3.40 11.28 9.39
C MET A 56 4.13 9.96 9.60
N ILE A 57 3.36 8.92 9.90
CA ILE A 57 3.82 7.53 10.02
C ILE A 57 3.01 6.70 9.03
N VAL A 58 3.69 5.95 8.16
CA VAL A 58 3.05 4.89 7.37
C VAL A 58 3.38 3.56 8.06
N VAL A 59 2.34 2.93 8.60
CA VAL A 59 2.45 1.62 9.26
C VAL A 59 2.75 0.55 8.21
N GLU A 60 3.52 -0.45 8.63
CA GLU A 60 3.92 -1.60 7.82
C GLU A 60 2.75 -2.28 7.09
N PRO A 61 3.03 -2.96 5.97
CA PRO A 61 1.98 -3.44 5.09
C PRO A 61 1.12 -4.57 5.68
N VAL A 62 -0.20 -4.45 5.52
CA VAL A 62 -1.18 -5.54 5.77
C VAL A 62 -1.59 -6.21 4.46
N PRO A 63 -1.55 -7.56 4.38
CA PRO A 63 -2.02 -8.26 3.20
C PRO A 63 -3.53 -8.09 3.10
N VAL A 64 -4.03 -7.65 1.94
CA VAL A 64 -5.47 -7.43 1.78
C VAL A 64 -6.26 -8.73 1.61
N HIS A 65 -5.58 -9.76 1.12
CA HIS A 65 -6.15 -11.06 0.78
C HIS A 65 -5.25 -12.20 1.26
N ARG A 66 -5.79 -13.42 1.40
CA ARG A 66 -5.00 -14.59 1.80
C ARG A 66 -3.83 -14.87 0.85
N ALA A 67 -4.06 -14.73 -0.46
CA ALA A 67 -3.05 -14.87 -1.50
C ALA A 67 -1.89 -13.86 -1.39
N ALA A 68 -2.02 -12.83 -0.54
CA ALA A 68 -1.00 -11.81 -0.32
C ALA A 68 -0.10 -12.07 0.90
N VAL A 69 -0.41 -13.08 1.72
CA VAL A 69 0.37 -13.38 2.93
C VAL A 69 1.75 -13.89 2.51
N LEU A 70 2.79 -13.14 2.87
CA LEU A 70 4.17 -13.38 2.44
C LEU A 70 5.06 -13.85 3.58
N THR A 71 4.78 -13.42 4.81
CA THR A 71 5.61 -13.71 5.97
C THR A 71 4.75 -14.08 7.17
N ARG A 72 5.29 -14.90 8.07
CA ARG A 72 4.64 -15.24 9.35
C ARG A 72 4.37 -14.03 10.24
N GLY A 73 5.07 -12.92 10.02
CA GLY A 73 4.90 -11.67 10.75
C GLY A 73 3.82 -10.76 10.20
N ASN A 74 3.19 -11.08 9.06
CA ASN A 74 2.15 -10.23 8.51
C ASN A 74 0.97 -10.10 9.47
N PHE A 75 0.32 -8.94 9.41
CA PHE A 75 -0.96 -8.75 10.07
C PHE A 75 -2.05 -9.66 9.49
N LEU A 76 -3.07 -9.96 10.31
CA LEU A 76 -4.25 -10.68 9.85
C LEU A 76 -4.98 -9.89 8.76
N GLN A 77 -5.23 -10.58 7.66
CA GLN A 77 -6.04 -10.20 6.51
C GLN A 77 -7.53 -10.50 6.74
N GLY A 78 -8.41 -9.69 6.16
CA GLY A 78 -9.82 -10.08 6.00
C GLY A 78 -10.67 -10.20 7.28
N THR A 79 -10.15 -9.87 8.47
CA THR A 79 -10.89 -9.97 9.75
C THR A 79 -11.00 -8.63 10.46
N ASP A 80 -12.15 -8.38 11.09
CA ASP A 80 -12.43 -7.18 11.87
C ASP A 80 -11.82 -7.24 13.28
N GLU A 81 -11.31 -8.41 13.69
CA GLU A 81 -10.60 -8.63 14.96
C GLU A 81 -9.42 -7.67 15.13
N ILE A 82 -8.81 -7.22 14.04
CA ILE A 82 -7.63 -6.35 14.09
C ILE A 82 -7.96 -4.91 14.50
N ILE A 83 -9.23 -4.49 14.40
CA ILE A 83 -9.67 -3.10 14.62
C ILE A 83 -9.35 -2.62 16.05
N PRO A 84 -9.79 -3.28 17.14
CA PRO A 84 -9.47 -2.84 18.49
C PRO A 84 -7.97 -2.85 18.80
N HIS A 85 -7.19 -3.70 18.12
CA HIS A 85 -5.75 -3.75 18.29
C HIS A 85 -5.05 -2.55 17.64
N PHE A 86 -5.41 -2.23 16.40
CA PHE A 86 -4.87 -1.04 15.73
C PHE A 86 -5.32 0.26 16.37
N ARG A 87 -6.54 0.35 16.93
CA ARG A 87 -6.98 1.54 17.67
C ARG A 87 -6.01 1.96 18.76
N LYS A 88 -5.46 0.99 19.50
CA LYS A 88 -4.43 1.29 20.53
C LYS A 88 -3.17 1.92 19.94
N VAL A 89 -2.81 1.55 18.71
CA VAL A 89 -1.63 2.08 18.00
C VAL A 89 -1.92 3.48 17.46
N THR A 90 -3.06 3.65 16.78
CA THR A 90 -3.47 4.95 16.19
C THR A 90 -3.70 5.99 17.29
N ASP A 91 -4.40 5.64 18.38
CA ASP A 91 -4.63 6.52 19.53
C ASP A 91 -3.31 6.98 20.16
N ALA A 92 -2.33 6.08 20.30
CA ALA A 92 -1.02 6.43 20.84
C ALA A 92 -0.26 7.42 19.92
N VAL A 93 -0.32 7.22 18.61
CA VAL A 93 0.33 8.10 17.63
C VAL A 93 -0.36 9.46 17.55
N HIS A 94 -1.70 9.47 17.56
CA HIS A 94 -2.51 10.69 17.60
C HIS A 94 -2.30 11.49 18.89
N GLY A 95 -2.03 10.83 20.02
CA GLY A 95 -1.67 11.48 21.28
C GLY A 95 -0.43 12.37 21.19
N HIS A 96 0.45 12.13 20.21
CA HIS A 96 1.61 12.97 19.91
C HIS A 96 1.40 13.86 18.68
N GLY A 97 0.18 13.93 18.13
CA GLY A 97 -0.20 14.82 17.02
C GLY A 97 0.43 14.49 15.66
N ALA A 98 0.82 13.22 15.44
CA ALA A 98 1.28 12.76 14.14
C ALA A 98 0.10 12.15 13.33
N VAL A 99 0.14 12.29 12.01
CA VAL A 99 -0.76 11.60 11.09
C VAL A 99 -0.32 10.14 10.94
N ILE A 100 -1.26 9.21 10.84
CA ILE A 100 -0.96 7.79 10.68
C ILE A 100 -1.76 7.18 9.52
N CYS A 101 -1.05 6.57 8.58
CA CYS A 101 -1.61 5.84 7.43
C CYS A 101 -1.23 4.36 7.51
N HIS A 102 -2.04 3.49 6.91
CA HIS A 102 -1.76 2.05 6.85
C HIS A 102 -1.42 1.62 5.42
N GLN A 103 -0.26 1.00 5.21
CA GLN A 103 0.08 0.48 3.89
C GLN A 103 -0.71 -0.81 3.59
N LEU A 104 -1.34 -0.89 2.42
CA LEU A 104 -2.10 -2.05 1.96
C LEU A 104 -1.38 -2.69 0.78
N TYR A 105 -1.24 -4.02 0.78
CA TYR A 105 -0.54 -4.71 -0.31
C TYR A 105 -1.15 -6.05 -0.73
N HIS A 106 -0.74 -6.44 -1.95
CA HIS A 106 -0.86 -7.77 -2.51
C HIS A 106 0.40 -8.06 -3.33
N VAL A 107 1.08 -9.18 -3.10
CA VAL A 107 2.40 -9.47 -3.69
C VAL A 107 2.35 -10.00 -5.13
N GLY A 108 1.18 -10.46 -5.54
CA GLY A 108 0.98 -10.93 -6.90
C GLY A 108 1.75 -12.22 -7.16
N GLN A 109 2.54 -12.25 -8.24
CA GLN A 109 3.43 -13.38 -8.60
C GLN A 109 4.45 -13.77 -7.52
N HIS A 110 4.82 -12.87 -6.61
CA HIS A 110 5.74 -13.16 -5.50
C HIS A 110 5.06 -13.83 -4.30
N GLY A 111 3.92 -14.49 -4.53
CA GLY A 111 3.18 -15.17 -3.49
C GLY A 111 3.98 -16.30 -2.87
N ASP A 112 3.88 -16.44 -1.55
CA ASP A 112 4.47 -17.55 -0.80
C ASP A 112 3.37 -18.53 -0.41
N ALA A 113 3.34 -19.69 -1.08
CA ALA A 113 2.32 -20.71 -0.86
C ALA A 113 2.47 -21.41 0.52
N ASP A 114 3.68 -21.44 1.09
CA ASP A 114 3.93 -22.05 2.40
C ASP A 114 3.38 -21.20 3.54
N ASN A 115 3.43 -19.87 3.38
CA ASN A 115 2.86 -18.93 4.34
C ASN A 115 1.35 -18.69 4.10
N SER A 116 0.93 -18.56 2.84
CA SER A 116 -0.47 -18.26 2.52
C SER A 116 -1.39 -19.47 2.54
N TYR A 117 -0.85 -20.68 2.31
CA TYR A 117 -1.63 -21.88 1.96
C TYR A 117 -2.64 -21.59 0.84
N HIS A 118 -2.21 -20.79 -0.14
CA HIS A 118 -3.04 -20.30 -1.23
C HIS A 118 -2.21 -20.19 -2.51
N ALA A 119 -2.85 -20.28 -3.67
CA ALA A 119 -2.17 -20.00 -4.93
C ALA A 119 -1.76 -18.52 -5.00
N ALA A 120 -0.55 -18.25 -5.50
CA ALA A 120 -0.11 -16.91 -5.85
C ALA A 120 -0.98 -16.41 -7.01
N TRP A 121 -1.66 -15.28 -6.83
CA TRP A 121 -2.56 -14.70 -7.83
C TRP A 121 -1.87 -13.61 -8.62
N SER A 122 -1.97 -13.62 -9.94
CA SER A 122 -1.40 -12.58 -10.79
C SER A 122 -2.25 -12.28 -12.03
N PRO A 123 -1.96 -11.18 -12.76
CA PRO A 123 -2.75 -10.83 -13.94
C PRO A 123 -2.74 -11.89 -15.03
N SER A 124 -1.68 -12.69 -15.17
CA SER A 124 -1.52 -13.61 -16.32
C SER A 124 -0.93 -14.97 -15.98
N GLY A 125 -0.77 -15.30 -14.71
CA GLY A 125 -0.28 -16.61 -14.27
C GLY A 125 1.19 -16.91 -14.61
N LEU A 126 1.95 -15.89 -15.03
CA LEU A 126 3.35 -16.06 -15.38
C LEU A 126 4.23 -16.23 -14.12
N PRO A 127 5.46 -16.76 -14.26
CA PRO A 127 6.45 -16.76 -13.20
C PRO A 127 6.78 -15.36 -12.70
N SER A 128 7.27 -15.28 -11.47
CA SER A 128 7.84 -14.06 -10.90
C SER A 128 9.25 -13.84 -11.47
N PHE A 129 9.82 -12.64 -11.36
CA PHE A 129 11.21 -12.42 -11.77
C PHE A 129 12.24 -12.99 -10.77
N HIS A 130 11.77 -13.45 -9.60
CA HIS A 130 12.58 -14.13 -8.59
C HIS A 130 12.35 -15.65 -8.56
N ASP A 131 11.15 -16.10 -8.95
CA ASP A 131 10.68 -17.47 -8.78
C ASP A 131 10.24 -18.04 -10.13
N SER A 132 10.77 -19.20 -10.49
CA SER A 132 10.46 -19.86 -11.76
C SER A 132 9.09 -20.54 -11.78
N ASP A 133 8.48 -20.73 -10.61
CA ASP A 133 7.16 -21.33 -10.50
C ASP A 133 6.10 -20.34 -11.00
N GLY A 134 5.21 -20.83 -11.86
CA GLY A 134 4.09 -20.03 -12.37
C GLY A 134 3.11 -19.63 -11.26
N SER A 135 2.26 -18.67 -11.57
CA SER A 135 1.19 -18.22 -10.68
C SER A 135 -0.19 -18.58 -11.25
N HIS A 136 -1.24 -18.39 -10.47
CA HIS A 136 -2.61 -18.50 -10.95
C HIS A 136 -3.02 -17.22 -11.70
N ALA A 137 -3.43 -17.38 -12.95
CA ALA A 137 -3.97 -16.30 -13.75
C ALA A 137 -5.37 -15.94 -13.22
N MET A 138 -5.51 -14.75 -12.64
CA MET A 138 -6.77 -14.32 -12.04
C MET A 138 -7.89 -14.25 -13.09
N SER A 139 -9.04 -14.83 -12.76
CA SER A 139 -10.30 -14.58 -13.44
C SER A 139 -10.82 -13.17 -13.14
N GLU A 140 -11.79 -12.69 -13.92
CA GLU A 140 -12.43 -11.40 -13.63
C GLU A 140 -13.07 -11.35 -12.23
N VAL A 141 -13.63 -12.48 -11.77
CA VAL A 141 -14.23 -12.59 -10.44
C VAL A 141 -13.17 -12.41 -9.35
N GLU A 142 -12.00 -13.04 -9.49
CA GLU A 142 -10.90 -12.93 -8.53
C GLU A 142 -10.26 -11.52 -8.55
N ILE A 143 -10.23 -10.85 -9.70
CA ILE A 143 -9.81 -9.45 -9.80
C ILE A 143 -10.76 -8.55 -9.01
N GLU A 144 -12.07 -8.69 -9.21
CA GLU A 144 -13.08 -7.92 -8.48
C GLU A 144 -13.09 -8.25 -6.97
N GLU A 145 -12.91 -9.52 -6.60
CA GLU A 145 -12.73 -9.96 -5.22
C GLU A 145 -11.51 -9.28 -4.59
N THR A 146 -10.39 -9.22 -5.29
CA THR A 146 -9.17 -8.57 -4.79
C THR A 146 -9.36 -7.06 -4.64
N ILE A 147 -10.03 -6.40 -5.59
CA ILE A 147 -10.38 -4.98 -5.47
C ILE A 147 -11.24 -4.75 -4.21
N GLU A 148 -12.25 -5.59 -3.99
CA GLU A 148 -13.09 -5.50 -2.78
C GLU A 148 -12.29 -5.77 -1.51
N ALA A 149 -11.32 -6.68 -1.55
CA ALA A 149 -10.43 -6.95 -0.42
C ALA A 149 -9.61 -5.70 -0.03
N TYR A 150 -9.09 -4.94 -1.01
CA TYR A 150 -8.47 -3.63 -0.76
C TYR A 150 -9.46 -2.64 -0.11
N VAL A 151 -10.70 -2.56 -0.60
CA VAL A 151 -11.74 -1.67 -0.04
C VAL A 151 -12.06 -2.04 1.40
N GLN A 152 -12.22 -3.34 1.70
CA GLN A 152 -12.48 -3.82 3.05
C GLN A 152 -11.29 -3.61 3.99
N ALA A 153 -10.05 -3.76 3.50
CA ALA A 153 -8.86 -3.43 4.28
C ALA A 153 -8.80 -1.93 4.61
N ALA A 154 -9.12 -1.06 3.66
CA ALA A 154 -9.21 0.38 3.90
C ALA A 154 -10.35 0.75 4.87
N ARG A 155 -11.50 0.06 4.79
CA ARG A 155 -12.59 0.22 5.77
C ARG A 155 -12.10 -0.08 7.17
N ARG A 156 -11.43 -1.23 7.37
CA ARG A 156 -10.85 -1.60 8.66
C ARG A 156 -9.81 -0.60 9.13
N ALA A 157 -8.98 -0.07 8.25
CA ALA A 157 -8.03 0.99 8.59
C ALA A 157 -8.76 2.24 9.11
N LYS A 158 -9.79 2.71 8.39
CA LYS A 158 -10.61 3.86 8.83
C LYS A 158 -11.28 3.59 10.18
N GLU A 159 -11.90 2.43 10.36
CA GLU A 159 -12.53 2.04 11.64
C GLU A 159 -11.53 1.90 12.78
N SER A 160 -10.28 1.57 12.46
CA SER A 160 -9.16 1.52 13.42
C SER A 160 -8.59 2.89 13.77
N GLY A 161 -9.10 3.98 13.18
CA GLY A 161 -8.63 5.34 13.45
C GLY A 161 -7.42 5.77 12.63
N PHE A 162 -7.05 5.05 11.57
CA PHE A 162 -6.06 5.58 10.63
C PHE A 162 -6.63 6.79 9.89
N ASP A 163 -5.77 7.77 9.59
CA ASP A 163 -6.13 8.97 8.84
C ASP A 163 -6.20 8.70 7.31
N GLY A 164 -5.62 7.59 6.88
CA GLY A 164 -5.55 7.19 5.48
C GLY A 164 -4.91 5.82 5.26
N ILE A 165 -4.73 5.48 3.98
CA ILE A 165 -3.98 4.31 3.53
C ILE A 165 -2.91 4.70 2.52
N GLU A 166 -1.96 3.80 2.32
CA GLU A 166 -1.03 3.86 1.19
C GLU A 166 -1.18 2.60 0.34
N LEU A 167 -1.50 2.76 -0.95
CA LEU A 167 -1.56 1.64 -1.90
C LEU A 167 -0.14 1.25 -2.31
N PHE A 168 0.32 0.07 -1.87
CA PHE A 168 1.63 -0.43 -2.24
C PHE A 168 1.63 -0.93 -3.69
N SER A 169 2.23 -0.13 -4.56
CA SER A 169 2.36 -0.38 -6.00
C SER A 169 3.84 -0.36 -6.40
N ALA A 170 4.67 -0.89 -5.53
CA ALA A 170 6.12 -0.92 -5.64
C ALA A 170 6.62 -2.36 -5.54
N TYR A 171 7.87 -2.58 -5.91
CA TYR A 171 8.58 -3.86 -5.86
C TYR A 171 7.81 -4.97 -6.58
N ASN A 172 7.24 -4.63 -7.74
CA ASN A 172 6.37 -5.50 -8.52
C ASN A 172 5.24 -6.13 -7.70
N ALA A 173 4.66 -5.38 -6.75
CA ALA A 173 3.39 -5.74 -6.13
C ALA A 173 2.27 -5.80 -7.19
N LEU A 174 1.12 -6.40 -6.83
CA LEU A 174 0.04 -6.68 -7.76
C LEU A 174 -0.42 -5.46 -8.60
N PRO A 175 -0.59 -4.23 -8.03
CA PRO A 175 -0.91 -3.07 -8.86
C PRO A 175 0.13 -2.80 -9.96
N ASP A 176 1.42 -2.88 -9.64
CA ASP A 176 2.50 -2.68 -10.61
C ASP A 176 2.56 -3.80 -11.65
N GLN A 177 2.27 -5.05 -11.24
CA GLN A 177 2.11 -6.16 -12.19
C GLN A 177 0.96 -5.92 -13.17
N PHE A 178 -0.15 -5.29 -12.77
CA PHE A 178 -1.22 -4.90 -13.70
C PHE A 178 -0.76 -3.80 -14.67
N TRP A 179 0.10 -2.89 -14.22
CA TRP A 179 0.61 -1.77 -15.02
C TRP A 179 1.63 -2.20 -16.08
N LEU A 180 2.49 -3.16 -15.72
CA LEU A 180 3.60 -3.61 -16.55
C LEU A 180 3.14 -4.62 -17.62
N PRO A 181 3.38 -4.34 -18.91
CA PRO A 181 3.18 -5.34 -19.96
C PRO A 181 4.01 -6.60 -19.76
N PHE A 182 5.10 -6.53 -18.97
CA PHE A 182 5.91 -7.70 -18.63
C PHE A 182 5.08 -8.78 -17.93
N ASN A 183 4.35 -8.40 -16.88
CA ASN A 183 3.53 -9.31 -16.06
C ASN A 183 2.11 -9.47 -16.62
N ASN A 184 1.51 -8.40 -17.15
CA ASN A 184 0.14 -8.39 -17.65
C ASN A 184 0.06 -8.59 -19.17
N ARG A 185 -0.22 -9.83 -19.58
CA ARG A 185 -0.41 -10.28 -20.97
C ARG A 185 -1.88 -10.47 -21.34
N ARG A 186 -2.80 -9.94 -20.54
CA ARG A 186 -4.24 -10.09 -20.78
C ARG A 186 -4.67 -9.33 -22.04
N ASP A 187 -5.65 -9.87 -22.74
CA ASP A 187 -6.32 -9.30 -23.91
C ASP A 187 -7.76 -8.84 -23.62
N ASP A 188 -8.17 -8.87 -22.36
CA ASP A 188 -9.46 -8.40 -21.88
C ASP A 188 -9.40 -6.95 -21.36
N LYS A 189 -10.47 -6.49 -20.69
CA LYS A 189 -10.58 -5.11 -20.16
C LYS A 189 -9.56 -4.77 -19.06
N TRP A 190 -8.79 -5.74 -18.58
CA TRP A 190 -7.77 -5.59 -17.52
C TRP A 190 -6.34 -5.57 -18.06
N GLY A 191 -6.14 -5.73 -19.37
CA GLY A 191 -4.82 -5.66 -20.01
C GLY A 191 -4.85 -5.03 -21.41
N GLY A 192 -3.72 -5.15 -22.10
CA GLY A 192 -3.53 -4.52 -23.42
C GLY A 192 -3.24 -3.02 -23.30
N SER A 193 -4.26 -2.17 -23.49
CA SER A 193 -4.08 -0.71 -23.51
C SER A 193 -3.63 -0.15 -22.17
N PHE A 194 -3.03 1.05 -22.19
CA PHE A 194 -2.61 1.74 -20.97
C PHE A 194 -3.78 1.92 -19.99
N GLU A 195 -4.93 2.39 -20.47
CA GLU A 195 -6.12 2.61 -19.64
C GLU A 195 -6.67 1.32 -19.02
N ASN A 196 -6.60 0.20 -19.73
CA ASN A 196 -7.02 -1.09 -19.21
C ASN A 196 -6.06 -1.59 -18.12
N ARG A 197 -4.74 -1.41 -18.31
CA ARG A 197 -3.73 -1.74 -17.31
C ARG A 197 -3.86 -0.89 -16.04
N MET A 198 -4.23 0.38 -16.17
CA MET A 198 -4.51 1.27 -15.02
C MET A 198 -5.86 0.99 -14.34
N ARG A 199 -6.75 0.19 -14.95
CA ARG A 199 -8.12 -0.03 -14.46
C ARG A 199 -8.14 -0.59 -13.04
N PHE A 200 -7.21 -1.50 -12.73
CA PHE A 200 -7.14 -2.18 -11.43
C PHE A 200 -6.88 -1.17 -10.29
N SER A 201 -5.77 -0.43 -10.35
CA SER A 201 -5.41 0.58 -9.35
C SER A 201 -6.42 1.72 -9.29
N ARG A 202 -6.97 2.15 -10.44
CA ARG A 202 -8.03 3.17 -10.49
C ARG A 202 -9.25 2.73 -9.68
N LEU A 203 -9.77 1.52 -9.94
CA LEU A 203 -10.98 1.04 -9.27
C LEU A 203 -10.77 0.84 -7.77
N ILE A 204 -9.58 0.42 -7.34
CA ILE A 204 -9.22 0.37 -5.91
C ILE A 204 -9.36 1.76 -5.29
N LEU A 205 -8.66 2.75 -5.84
CA LEU A 205 -8.63 4.10 -5.27
C LEU A 205 -10.00 4.79 -5.33
N GLU A 206 -10.74 4.66 -6.43
CA GLU A 206 -12.11 5.20 -6.56
C GLU A 206 -13.07 4.59 -5.53
N ARG A 207 -13.04 3.26 -5.36
CA ARG A 207 -13.94 2.59 -4.42
C ARG A 207 -13.57 2.88 -2.97
N ILE A 208 -12.27 2.96 -2.65
CA ILE A 208 -11.82 3.39 -1.32
C ILE A 208 -12.25 4.83 -1.06
N ARG A 209 -12.03 5.76 -2.00
CA ARG A 209 -12.48 7.17 -1.88
C ARG A 209 -13.99 7.25 -1.63
N LYS A 210 -14.79 6.51 -2.40
CA LYS A 210 -16.25 6.45 -2.23
C LYS A 210 -16.66 5.91 -0.85
N MET A 211 -15.96 4.91 -0.33
CA MET A 211 -16.24 4.31 0.98
C MET A 211 -15.79 5.23 2.13
N ALA A 212 -14.61 5.84 2.00
CA ALA A 212 -13.95 6.52 3.10
C ALA A 212 -14.26 8.03 3.17
N GLY A 213 -14.70 8.64 2.07
CA GLY A 213 -14.95 10.08 1.96
C GLY A 213 -13.72 10.88 1.52
N ASP A 214 -13.93 12.16 1.22
CA ASP A 214 -12.91 13.03 0.61
C ASP A 214 -11.76 13.42 1.56
N ASP A 215 -11.99 13.31 2.86
CA ASP A 215 -10.98 13.64 3.87
C ASP A 215 -9.94 12.52 4.04
N PHE A 216 -10.32 11.26 3.83
CA PHE A 216 -9.44 10.11 4.09
C PHE A 216 -8.22 10.13 3.16
N ILE A 217 -7.01 10.06 3.70
CA ILE A 217 -5.79 10.24 2.89
C ILE A 217 -5.54 8.97 2.05
N LEU A 218 -5.30 9.14 0.75
CA LEU A 218 -4.92 8.06 -0.16
C LEU A 218 -3.50 8.31 -0.69
N GLY A 219 -2.52 7.56 -0.19
CA GLY A 219 -1.17 7.53 -0.74
C GLY A 219 -0.98 6.44 -1.79
N MET A 220 0.05 6.59 -2.60
CA MET A 220 0.54 5.53 -3.48
C MET A 220 2.05 5.38 -3.30
N ALA A 221 2.53 4.16 -3.09
CA ALA A 221 3.96 3.87 -3.09
C ALA A 221 4.36 3.25 -4.42
N VAL A 222 5.43 3.78 -5.03
CA VAL A 222 6.06 3.29 -6.25
C VAL A 222 7.56 3.13 -6.01
N ASN A 223 8.25 2.33 -6.82
CA ASN A 223 9.71 2.21 -6.79
C ASN A 223 10.29 2.33 -8.19
N MET A 224 11.58 2.67 -8.25
CA MET A 224 12.39 2.56 -9.45
C MET A 224 13.63 1.72 -9.14
N ASP A 225 13.93 0.75 -10.00
CA ASP A 225 15.19 0.03 -9.98
C ASP A 225 15.88 0.12 -11.35
N PRO A 226 16.81 1.06 -11.56
CA PRO A 226 17.46 1.23 -12.84
C PRO A 226 18.32 0.02 -13.24
N THR A 227 18.56 -0.94 -12.34
CA THR A 227 19.34 -2.16 -12.62
C THR A 227 18.46 -3.33 -13.07
N SER A 228 17.15 -3.25 -12.85
CA SER A 228 16.21 -4.32 -13.16
C SER A 228 15.43 -4.05 -14.44
N VAL A 229 15.59 -4.94 -15.42
CA VAL A 229 14.89 -4.89 -16.71
C VAL A 229 13.37 -5.15 -16.61
N VAL A 230 12.90 -5.63 -15.45
CA VAL A 230 11.47 -5.87 -15.19
C VAL A 230 10.80 -4.70 -14.47
N SER A 231 11.57 -3.69 -14.04
CA SER A 231 11.04 -2.50 -13.39
C SER A 231 10.56 -1.45 -14.40
N GLN A 232 9.66 -0.58 -13.96
CA GLN A 232 9.22 0.58 -14.74
C GLN A 232 10.38 1.56 -14.94
N SER A 233 10.49 2.15 -16.13
CA SER A 233 11.33 3.33 -16.33
C SER A 233 10.75 4.53 -15.57
N ILE A 234 11.59 5.54 -15.31
CA ILE A 234 11.13 6.76 -14.64
C ILE A 234 10.04 7.48 -15.46
N GLU A 235 10.13 7.47 -16.78
CA GLU A 235 9.13 8.06 -17.69
C GLU A 235 7.80 7.31 -17.61
N GLN A 236 7.84 5.98 -17.54
CA GLN A 236 6.63 5.16 -17.37
C GLN A 236 5.95 5.44 -16.02
N LEU A 237 6.73 5.53 -14.94
CA LEU A 237 6.21 5.89 -13.62
C LEU A 237 5.61 7.30 -13.61
N GLN A 238 6.26 8.27 -14.27
CA GLN A 238 5.72 9.62 -14.40
C GLN A 238 4.38 9.63 -15.15
N GLU A 239 4.26 8.87 -16.24
CA GLU A 239 3.00 8.73 -16.99
C GLU A 239 1.89 8.11 -16.12
N ILE A 240 2.21 7.03 -15.40
CA ILE A 240 1.28 6.35 -14.49
C ILE A 240 0.83 7.28 -13.37
N VAL A 241 1.77 7.94 -12.68
CA VAL A 241 1.47 8.84 -11.57
C VAL A 241 0.65 10.04 -12.07
N ALA A 242 1.05 10.67 -13.18
CA ALA A 242 0.31 11.80 -13.75
C ALA A 242 -1.12 11.40 -14.16
N TRP A 243 -1.31 10.18 -14.67
CA TRP A 243 -2.63 9.68 -15.03
C TRP A 243 -3.55 9.51 -13.81
N HIS A 244 -3.01 9.04 -12.68
CA HIS A 244 -3.76 8.95 -11.42
C HIS A 244 -4.01 10.34 -10.81
N ASP A 245 -3.05 11.26 -10.92
CA ASP A 245 -3.11 12.62 -10.36
C ASP A 245 -4.18 13.47 -11.05
N ALA A 246 -4.22 13.41 -12.38
CA ALA A 246 -5.22 14.10 -13.20
C ALA A 246 -6.67 13.68 -12.90
N ARG A 247 -6.84 12.58 -12.16
CA ARG A 247 -8.13 12.03 -11.71
C ARG A 247 -8.36 12.21 -10.20
N HIS A 248 -7.43 12.86 -9.50
CA HIS A 248 -7.48 13.11 -8.06
C HIS A 248 -7.60 11.83 -7.22
N LEU A 249 -6.96 10.75 -7.66
CA LEU A 249 -7.09 9.42 -7.02
C LEU A 249 -6.20 9.24 -5.79
N MET A 250 -5.19 10.09 -5.61
CA MET A 250 -4.22 10.03 -4.53
C MET A 250 -3.79 11.45 -4.12
N ASP A 251 -3.20 11.52 -2.93
CA ASP A 251 -2.89 12.76 -2.21
C ASP A 251 -1.38 12.98 -2.06
N TYR A 252 -0.62 11.90 -2.17
CA TYR A 252 0.83 11.90 -2.21
C TYR A 252 1.34 10.62 -2.89
N VAL A 253 2.61 10.67 -3.32
CA VAL A 253 3.33 9.51 -3.84
C VAL A 253 4.62 9.32 -3.05
N THR A 254 4.85 8.11 -2.54
CA THR A 254 6.13 7.70 -1.96
C THR A 254 6.97 7.05 -3.05
N CYS A 255 8.17 7.56 -3.27
CA CYS A 255 9.09 7.04 -4.28
C CYS A 255 10.25 6.29 -3.62
N GLY A 256 10.23 4.97 -3.69
CA GLY A 256 11.33 4.10 -3.29
C GLY A 256 12.34 3.86 -4.41
N THR A 257 13.45 3.23 -4.05
CA THR A 257 14.49 2.77 -4.97
C THR A 257 14.87 1.33 -4.66
N GLY A 258 15.20 0.57 -5.70
CA GLY A 258 15.51 -0.86 -5.63
C GLY A 258 14.31 -1.75 -5.85
#